data_AF-A0A5K1AXM6-F1
#
_entry.id   AF-A0A5K1AXM6-F1
#
_cell.length_a   1.000
_cell.length_b   1.000
_cell.length_c   1.000
_cell.angle_alpha   90.00
_cell.angle_beta   90.00
_cell.angle_gamma   90.00
#
_symmetry.space_group_name_H-M   'P 1'
#
loop_
_entity.id
_entity.type
_entity.pdbx_description
1 polymer ?
#
loop_
_entity_poly.entity_id
_entity_poly.type
_entity_poly.pdbx_seq_one_letter_code
_entity_poly.pdbx_strand_id
1 'polypeptide(L)' 'AANYLKIKNLLDLTCQTVADMIKGKVPEEIRRTFDVRHDFTPEEEEEVRRENQWAFE' A
#
# COMPACT_ATOMS: atom_id res chain seq x y z
N ALA A 1 -4.47 17.10 -6.50
CA ALA A 1 -4.37 18.57 -6.37
C ALA A 1 -3.05 19.00 -5.72
N ALA A 2 -2.74 18.56 -4.50
CA ALA A 2 -1.54 18.99 -3.76
C ALA A 2 -0.20 18.79 -4.52
N ASN A 3 -0.02 17.63 -5.17
CA ASN A 3 1.16 17.35 -5.99
C ASN A 3 1.29 18.31 -7.19
N TYR A 4 0.19 18.53 -7.92
CA TYR A 4 0.15 19.43 -9.08
C TYR A 4 0.41 20.89 -8.69
N LEU A 5 -0.10 21.32 -7.53
CA LEU A 5 0.10 22.67 -6.99
C LEU A 5 1.44 22.85 -6.26
N LYS A 6 2.28 21.81 -6.19
CA LYS A 6 3.58 21.78 -5.49
C LYS A 6 3.52 22.28 -4.03
N ILE A 7 2.40 22.08 -3.35
CA ILE A 7 2.25 22.45 -1.94
C ILE A 7 2.82 21.30 -1.10
N LYS A 8 4.11 21.40 -0.76
CA LYS A 8 4.85 20.34 -0.05
C LYS A 8 4.16 19.88 1.24
N ASN A 9 3.76 20.80 2.10
CA ASN A 9 3.12 20.44 3.39
C ASN A 9 1.78 19.72 3.21
N LEU A 10 1.00 20.10 2.20
CA LEU A 10 -0.27 19.44 1.90
C LEU A 10 -0.04 18.06 1.28
N LEU A 11 0.99 17.93 0.43
CA LEU A 11 1.41 16.64 -0.11
C LEU A 11 1.84 15.71 1.01
N ASP A 12 2.74 16.16 1.88
CA ASP A 12 3.26 15.38 3.01
C ASP A 12 2.13 14.90 3.94
N LEU A 13 1.17 15.78 4.27
CA LEU A 13 0.01 15.42 5.10
C LEU A 13 -0.88 14.37 4.43
N THR A 14 -1.19 14.55 3.14
CA THR A 14 -2.02 13.59 2.40
C THR A 14 -1.30 12.24 2.22
N CYS A 15 0.01 12.24 1.98
CA CYS A 15 0.83 11.03 1.89
C CYS A 15 0.88 10.29 3.23
N GLN A 16 1.03 11.00 4.35
CA GLN A 16 1.01 10.39 5.67
C GLN A 16 -0.33 9.73 5.97
N THR A 17 -1.45 10.39 5.64
CA THR A 17 -2.79 9.83 5.86
C THR A 17 -2.98 8.54 5.06
N VAL A 18 -2.53 8.50 3.80
CA VAL A 18 -2.58 7.29 2.98
C VAL A 18 -1.65 6.20 3.54
N ALA A 19 -0.46 6.55 4.02
CA ALA A 19 0.45 5.62 4.66
C ALA A 19 -0.16 5.00 5.93
N ASP A 20 -0.84 5.80 6.76
CA ASP A 20 -1.53 5.35 7.97
C ASP A 20 -2.72 4.44 7.64
N MET A 21 -3.39 4.64 6.49
CA MET A 21 -4.44 3.74 6.01
C MET A 21 -3.92 2.38 5.55
N ILE A 22 -2.64 2.28 5.19
CA ILE A 22 -1.97 1.05 4.71
C ILE A 22 -1.27 0.34 5.88
N LYS A 23 -0.73 1.10 6.83
CA LYS A 23 0.06 0.58 7.94
C LYS A 23 -0.75 -0.40 8.80
N GLY A 24 -0.23 -1.61 8.96
CA GLY A 24 -0.82 -2.65 9.80
C GLY A 24 -2.03 -3.39 9.21
N LYS A 25 -2.44 -3.06 7.98
CA LYS A 25 -3.46 -3.81 7.25
C LYS A 25 -2.84 -4.96 6.47
N VAL A 26 -3.61 -6.03 6.28
CA VAL A 26 -3.18 -7.13 5.41
C VAL A 26 -3.31 -6.75 3.93
N PRO A 27 -2.51 -7.34 3.03
CA PRO A 27 -2.54 -7.04 1.60
C PRO A 27 -3.94 -7.12 0.98
N GLU A 28 -4.78 -8.06 1.42
CA GLU A 28 -6.16 -8.18 0.96
C GLU A 28 -7.04 -6.98 1.34
N GLU A 29 -6.91 -6.47 2.56
CA GLU A 29 -7.67 -5.30 3.03
C GLU A 29 -7.22 -4.03 2.33
N ILE A 30 -5.92 -3.91 2.05
CA ILE A 30 -5.36 -2.81 1.25
C ILE A 30 -5.95 -2.88 -0.17
N ARG A 31 -5.91 -4.05 -0.81
CA ARG A 31 -6.48 -4.24 -2.16
C ARG A 31 -7.96 -3.85 -2.21
N ARG A 32 -8.77 -4.25 -1.20
CA ARG A 32 -10.18 -3.86 -1.10
C ARG A 32 -10.38 -2.36 -0.87
N THR A 33 -9.57 -1.75 -0.01
CA THR A 33 -9.69 -0.32 0.34
C THR A 33 -9.35 0.58 -0.86
N PHE A 34 -8.36 0.18 -1.65
CA PHE A 34 -7.86 0.96 -2.78
C PHE A 34 -8.41 0.48 -4.14
N ASP A 35 -9.33 -0.48 -4.14
CA ASP A 35 -9.92 -1.11 -5.34
C ASP A 35 -8.85 -1.58 -6.34
N VAL A 36 -7.79 -2.19 -5.81
CA VAL A 36 -6.66 -2.71 -6.60
C VAL A 36 -6.94 -4.16 -6.98
N ARG A 37 -6.86 -4.48 -8.28
CA ARG A 37 -6.99 -5.86 -8.75
C ARG A 37 -5.86 -6.74 -8.23
N HIS A 38 -6.22 -7.96 -7.87
CA HIS A 38 -5.26 -9.01 -7.58
C HIS A 38 -4.73 -9.57 -8.90
N ASP A 39 -3.62 -9.02 -9.39
CA ASP A 39 -3.02 -9.43 -10.66
C ASP A 39 -1.93 -10.51 -10.50
N PHE A 40 -1.60 -10.88 -9.26
CA PHE A 40 -0.66 -11.98 -9.01
C PHE A 40 -1.28 -13.34 -9.27
N THR A 41 -0.51 -14.23 -9.89
CA THR A 41 -0.79 -15.67 -9.87
C THR A 41 -0.57 -16.25 -8.47
N PRO A 42 -1.17 -17.40 -8.13
CA PRO A 42 -0.98 -18.04 -6.82
C PRO A 42 0.49 -18.30 -6.50
N GLU A 43 1.27 -18.73 -7.50
CA GLU A 43 2.70 -19.00 -7.36
C GLU A 43 3.51 -17.72 -7.08
N GLU A 44 3.23 -16.63 -7.78
CA GLU A 44 3.89 -15.33 -7.56
C GLU A 44 3.51 -14.73 -6.19
N GLU A 45 2.25 -14.87 -5.76
CA GLU A 45 1.84 -14.40 -4.43
C GLU A 45 2.54 -15.19 -3.32
N GLU A 46 2.72 -16.50 -3.49
CA GLU A 46 3.43 -17.34 -2.52
C GLU A 46 4.92 -17.01 -2.47
N GLU A 47 5.57 -16.78 -3.62
CA GLU A 47 6.97 -16.35 -3.68
C GLU A 47 7.17 -14.99 -3.01
N VAL A 48 6.33 -14.00 -3.35
CA VAL A 48 6.36 -12.66 -2.74
C VAL A 48 6.06 -12.74 -1.24
N ARG A 49 5.11 -13.57 -0.80
CA ARG A 49 4.79 -13.75 0.62
C ARG A 49 5.95 -14.39 1.38
N ARG A 50 6.64 -15.36 0.78
CA ARG A 50 7.85 -16.00 1.34
C ARG A 50 9.01 -15.00 1.44
N GLU A 51 9.25 -14.22 0.39
CA GLU A 51 10.32 -13.22 0.36
C GLU A 51 10.07 -12.06 1.31
N ASN A 52 8.82 -11.68 1.54
CA ASN A 52 8.44 -10.57 2.42
C ASN A 52 8.07 -11.01 3.84
N GLN A 53 8.37 -12.26 4.25
CA GLN A 53 8.12 -12.72 5.63
C GLN A 53 8.78 -11.83 6.69
N TRP A 54 9.95 -11.27 6.40
CA TRP A 54 10.67 -10.32 7.28
C TRP A 54 9.87 -9.04 7.59
N ALA A 55 8.90 -8.67 6.74
CA ALA A 55 8.06 -7.49 6.96
C ALA A 55 6.85 -7.78 7.86
N PHE A 56 6.62 -9.05 8.20
CA PHE A 56 5.53 -9.52 9.05
C PHE A 56 6.03 -10.17 10.37
N GLU A 57 7.35 -10.14 10.63
CA GLU A 57 7.97 -10.48 11.93
C GLU A 57 8.04 -9.29 12.90
#